data_AF-A0A661SF93-F1
#
_entry.id   AF-A0A661SF93-F1
#
_cell.length_a   1.000
_cell.length_b   1.000
_cell.length_c   1.000
_cell.angle_alpha   90.00
_cell.angle_beta   90.00
_cell.angle_gamma   90.00
#
_symmetry.space_group_name_H-M   'P 1'
#
loop_
_entity.id
_entity.type
_entity.pdbx_description
1 polymer ?
#
loop_
_entity_poly.entity_id
_entity_poly.type
_entity_poly.pdbx_seq_one_letter_code
_entity_poly.pdbx_strand_id
1 'polypeptide(L)' 'MKKIGVGLLGFGTVGSGTAKILLENRKLIESRIGAPLELKWIADLDIETDRG' A
#
# COMPACT_ATOMS: atom_id res chain seq x y z
N MET A 1 16.26 6.65 -9.98
CA MET A 1 16.16 6.33 -8.54
C MET A 1 15.60 4.92 -8.38
N LYS A 2 16.07 4.15 -7.40
CA LYS A 2 15.59 2.78 -7.14
C LYS A 2 14.24 2.86 -6.41
N LYS A 3 13.21 2.19 -6.92
CA LYS A 3 11.89 2.12 -6.28
C LYS A 3 11.89 1.15 -5.11
N ILE A 4 11.14 1.45 -4.06
CA ILE A 4 10.94 0.55 -2.91
C ILE A 4 9.60 -0.17 -3.11
N GLY A 5 9.65 -1.49 -3.32
CA GLY A 5 8.46 -2.33 -3.39
C GLY A 5 7.97 -2.72 -2.00
N VAL A 6 6.66 -2.61 -1.76
CA VAL A 6 6.02 -3.01 -0.49
C VAL A 6 4.89 -3.99 -0.79
N GLY A 7 4.76 -5.01 0.06
CA GLY A 7 3.63 -5.94 0.05
C GLY A 7 2.86 -5.85 1.37
N LEU A 8 1.54 -6.04 1.31
CA LEU A 8 0.68 -6.11 2.49
C LEU A 8 0.19 -7.55 2.66
N LEU A 9 0.19 -8.04 3.91
CA LEU A 9 -0.43 -9.29 4.29
C LEU A 9 -1.63 -8.95 5.19
N GLY A 10 -2.83 -9.27 4.71
CA GLY A 10 -4.10 -8.83 5.26
C GLY A 10 -4.61 -7.55 4.62
N PHE A 11 -5.88 -7.57 4.26
CA PHE A 11 -6.63 -6.48 3.67
C PHE A 11 -7.90 -6.15 4.46
N GLY A 12 -7.90 -6.34 5.79
CA GLY A 12 -9.02 -5.93 6.65
C GLY A 12 -9.09 -4.41 6.82
N THR A 13 -9.79 -3.91 7.85
CA THR A 13 -9.94 -2.47 8.12
C THR A 13 -8.61 -1.69 8.10
N VAL A 14 -7.56 -2.26 8.72
CA VAL A 14 -6.24 -1.63 8.76
C VAL A 14 -5.49 -1.80 7.43
N GLY A 15 -5.60 -2.97 6.80
CA GLY A 15 -4.92 -3.26 5.53
C GLY A 15 -5.42 -2.38 4.39
N SER A 16 -6.73 -2.24 4.23
CA SER A 16 -7.33 -1.37 3.22
C SER A 16 -7.04 0.10 3.46
N GLY A 17 -7.13 0.56 4.73
CA GLY A 17 -6.73 1.92 5.11
C GLY A 17 -5.25 2.20 4.82
N THR A 18 -4.37 1.24 5.09
CA THR A 18 -2.93 1.35 4.79
C THR A 18 -2.70 1.46 3.27
N ALA A 19 -3.31 0.58 2.48
CA ALA A 19 -3.21 0.63 1.02
C ALA A 19 -3.67 1.99 0.47
N LYS A 20 -4.82 2.48 0.95
CA LYS A 20 -5.36 3.80 0.58
C LYS A 20 -4.37 4.93 0.88
N ILE A 21 -3.83 4.98 2.09
CA ILE A 21 -2.86 6.02 2.49
C ILE A 21 -1.59 5.96 1.65
N LEU A 22 -1.07 4.76 1.37
CA LEU A 22 0.12 4.56 0.53
C LEU A 22 -0.09 5.07 -0.90
N LEU A 23 -1.29 4.86 -1.46
CA LEU A 23 -1.65 5.29 -2.81
C LEU A 23 -1.90 6.80 -2.88
N GLU A 24 -2.73 7.35 -1.98
CA GLU A 24 -3.13 8.76 -1.98
C GLU A 24 -1.98 9.70 -1.61
N ASN A 25 -1.10 9.30 -0.67
CA ASN A 25 -0.02 10.14 -0.16
C ASN A 25 1.34 9.84 -0.79
N ARG A 26 1.39 9.18 -1.95
CA ARG A 26 2.64 8.72 -2.59
C ARG A 26 3.73 9.80 -2.67
N LYS A 27 3.36 11.03 -3.05
CA LYS A 27 4.31 12.16 -3.17
C LYS A 27 4.87 12.62 -1.83
N LEU A 28 4.02 12.70 -0.80
CA LEU A 28 4.45 13.07 0.56
C LEU A 28 5.34 11.99 1.17
N ILE A 29 5.01 10.73 0.92
CA ILE A 29 5.81 9.60 1.37
C ILE A 29 7.16 9.61 0.65
N GLU A 30 7.17 9.79 -0.67
CA GLU A 30 8.40 9.91 -1.46
C GLU A 30 9.29 11.08 -0.99
N SER A 31 8.71 12.24 -0.68
CA SER A 31 9.48 13.39 -0.19
C SER A 31 10.12 13.16 1.18
N ARG A 32 9.54 12.28 2.01
CA ARG A 32 10.06 11.93 3.34
C ARG A 32 11.12 10.83 3.30
N ILE A 33 10.92 9.79 2.49
CA ILE A 33 11.83 8.64 2.44
C ILE A 33 12.92 8.82 1.38
N GLY A 34 12.73 9.73 0.42
CA GLY A 34 13.68 9.98 -0.68
C GLY A 34 13.63 8.92 -1.78
N ALA A 35 12.57 8.12 -1.86
CA ALA A 35 12.38 7.12 -2.90
C ALA A 35 10.90 6.87 -3.20
N PRO A 36 10.51 6.59 -4.47
CA PRO A 36 9.15 6.22 -4.80
C PRO A 36 8.80 4.87 -4.17
N LEU A 37 7.69 4.85 -3.44
CA LEU A 37 7.13 3.62 -2.88
C LEU A 37 6.11 3.04 -3.86
N GLU A 38 6.12 1.72 -4.01
CA GLU A 38 5.26 0.96 -4.92
C GLU A 38 4.64 -0.20 -4.16
N LEU A 39 3.33 -0.09 -3.88
CA LEU A 39 2.55 -1.19 -3.35
C LEU A 39 2.40 -2.25 -4.46
N LYS A 40 3.13 -3.35 -4.33
CA LYS A 40 3.22 -4.37 -5.39
C LYS A 40 2.13 -5.43 -5.28
N TRP A 41 1.88 -5.90 -4.06
CA TRP A 41 0.98 -7.01 -3.81
C TRP A 41 0.26 -6.83 -2.48
N ILE A 42 -0.97 -7.32 -2.43
CA ILE A 42 -1.71 -7.55 -1.19
C ILE A 42 -2.12 -9.02 -1.22
N ALA A 43 -1.87 -9.73 -0.12
CA ALA A 43 -2.39 -11.08 0.07
C ALA A 43 -3.40 -11.06 1.20
N ASP A 44 -4.61 -11.55 0.94
CA ASP A 44 -5.65 -11.79 1.94
C ASP A 44 -6.24 -13.18 1.71
N LEU A 45 -6.83 -13.77 2.75
CA LEU A 45 -7.51 -15.07 2.62
C LEU A 45 -8.79 -14.94 1.79
N ASP A 46 -9.40 -13.75 1.81
CA ASP A 46 -10.63 -13.43 1.10
C ASP A 46 -10.36 -12.28 0.12
N ILE A 47 -10.46 -12.61 -1.17
CA ILE A 47 -10.21 -11.72 -2.30
C ILE A 47 -11.49 -11.27 -3.01
N GLU A 48 -12.65 -11.64 -2.48
CA GLU A 48 -13.95 -11.39 -3.10
C GLU A 48 -14.74 -10.30 -2.36
N THR A 49 -14.60 -10.21 -1.03
CA THR A 49 -15.30 -9.19 -0.25
C THR A 49 -14.83 -7.79 -0.63
N ASP A 50 -15.79 -6.92 -0.96
CA ASP A 50 -15.55 -5.50 -1.11
C ASP A 50 -15.19 -4.89 0.26
N ARG A 51 -14.03 -4.22 0.33
CA ARG A 51 -13.48 -3.63 1.56
C ARG A 51 -13.22 -2.12 1.42
N GLY A 52 -13.92 -1.49 0.47
CA GLY A 52 -13.91 -0.04 0.23
C GLY A 52 -13.57 0.33 -1.20
#